data_AF-A0A4U5QRL1-F1
#
_entry.id   AF-A0A4U5QRL1-F1
#
_cell.length_a   1.000
_cell.length_b   1.000
_cell.length_c   1.000
_cell.angle_alpha   90.00
_cell.angle_beta   90.00
_cell.angle_gamma   90.00
#
_symmetry.space_group_name_H-M   'P 1'
#
loop_
_entity.id
_entity.type
_entity.pdbx_description
1 polymer ?
#
loop_
_entity_poly.entity_id
_entity_poly.type
_entity_poly.pdbx_seq_one_letter_code
_entity_poly.pdbx_strand_id
1 'polypeptide(L)'
;MAWEAYKGNSLLQIVDPVLHMDFPEEEALRFLMVGLLCVQETVKLRPSMSTTVKMLTNENHIKDVQISQPGLLSDLMDIRLRQKHSSQRTQTTFSRGSTTTSTHSTSYF
;
A
#
# COMPACT_ATOMS: atom_id res chain seq x y z
N MET A 1 -14.83 -4.28 -4.91
CA MET A 1 -13.46 -3.86 -4.50
C MET A 1 -12.44 -4.57 -5.38
N ALA A 2 -11.24 -4.01 -5.57
CA ALA A 2 -10.22 -4.55 -6.48
C ALA A 2 -9.88 -6.03 -6.26
N TRP A 3 -9.86 -6.49 -5.00
CA TRP A 3 -9.65 -7.90 -4.66
C TRP A 3 -10.73 -8.84 -5.20
N GLU A 4 -12.00 -8.42 -5.19
CA GLU A 4 -13.10 -9.21 -5.75
C GLU A 4 -13.00 -9.28 -7.28
N ALA A 5 -12.58 -8.18 -7.92
CA ALA A 5 -12.33 -8.16 -9.35
C ALA A 5 -11.14 -9.07 -9.73
N TYR A 6 -10.10 -9.14 -8.90
CA TYR A 6 -9.01 -10.11 -9.07
C TYR A 6 -9.52 -11.56 -9.01
N LYS A 7 -10.25 -11.93 -7.96
CA LYS A 7 -10.83 -13.28 -7.82
C LYS A 7 -11.81 -13.63 -8.95
N GLY A 8 -12.51 -12.65 -9.49
CA GLY A 8 -13.47 -12.80 -10.58
C GLY A 8 -12.88 -12.67 -11.98
N ASN A 9 -11.55 -12.59 -12.13
CA ASN A 9 -10.88 -12.37 -13.43
C ASN A 9 -11.40 -11.13 -14.19
N SER A 10 -11.86 -10.11 -13.48
CA SER A 10 -12.51 -8.92 -14.02
C SER A 10 -11.77 -7.62 -13.70
N LEU A 11 -10.45 -7.69 -13.50
CA LEU A 11 -9.61 -6.53 -13.15
C LEU A 11 -9.72 -5.36 -14.13
N LEU A 12 -9.91 -5.60 -15.43
CA LEU A 12 -10.05 -4.50 -16.39
C LEU A 12 -11.30 -3.62 -16.13
N GLN A 13 -12.32 -4.16 -15.44
CA GLN A 13 -13.54 -3.41 -15.09
C GLN A 13 -13.33 -2.34 -14.03
N ILE A 14 -12.19 -2.37 -13.31
CA ILE A 14 -11.86 -1.36 -12.30
C ILE A 14 -10.93 -0.26 -12.81
N VAL A 15 -10.54 -0.31 -14.10
CA VAL A 15 -9.77 0.77 -14.72
C VAL A 15 -10.63 2.03 -14.83
N ASP A 16 -10.00 3.19 -14.66
CA ASP A 16 -10.69 4.48 -14.69
C ASP A 16 -11.42 4.70 -16.03
N PRO A 17 -12.74 4.94 -16.03
CA PRO A 17 -13.51 5.21 -17.25
C PRO A 17 -13.01 6.41 -18.07
N VAL A 18 -12.30 7.36 -17.46
CA VAL A 18 -11.69 8.52 -18.15
C VAL A 18 -10.66 8.08 -19.19
N LEU A 19 -10.05 6.91 -19.00
CA LEU A 19 -9.13 6.36 -20.00
C LEU A 19 -9.85 5.81 -21.24
N HIS A 20 -11.18 5.72 -21.23
CA HIS A 20 -12.00 5.33 -22.39
C HIS A 20 -11.57 4.03 -23.10
N MET A 21 -10.97 3.09 -22.36
CA MET A 21 -10.35 1.88 -22.90
C MET A 21 -9.21 2.14 -23.93
N ASP A 22 -8.67 3.36 -23.94
CA ASP A 22 -7.53 3.78 -24.77
C ASP A 22 -6.21 3.47 -24.06
N PHE A 23 -6.00 2.18 -23.78
CA PHE A 23 -4.77 1.67 -23.16
C PHE A 23 -4.54 0.21 -23.55
N PRO A 24 -3.28 -0.28 -23.52
CA PRO A 24 -3.01 -1.70 -23.69
C PRO A 24 -3.55 -2.51 -22.51
N GLU A 25 -4.50 -3.42 -22.75
CA GLU A 25 -5.11 -4.22 -21.69
C GLU A 25 -4.09 -5.03 -20.87
N GLU A 26 -3.06 -5.57 -21.53
CA GLU A 26 -1.99 -6.31 -20.87
C GLU A 26 -1.20 -5.43 -19.89
N GLU A 27 -0.96 -4.17 -20.26
CA GLU A 27 -0.31 -3.20 -19.39
C GLU A 27 -1.19 -2.86 -18.19
N ALA A 28 -2.46 -2.54 -18.41
CA ALA A 28 -3.40 -2.25 -17.32
C ALA A 28 -3.52 -3.43 -16.34
N LEU A 29 -3.67 -4.65 -16.87
CA LEU A 29 -3.73 -5.86 -16.06
C LEU A 29 -2.45 -6.05 -15.23
N ARG A 30 -1.28 -5.84 -15.85
CA ARG A 30 0.02 -5.93 -15.19
C ARG A 30 0.14 -4.92 -14.05
N PHE A 31 -0.22 -3.66 -14.27
CA PHE A 31 -0.21 -2.62 -13.22
C PHE A 31 -1.14 -2.96 -12.06
N LEU A 32 -2.35 -3.45 -12.36
CA LEU A 32 -3.31 -3.87 -11.33
C LEU A 32 -2.78 -5.06 -10.51
N MET A 33 -2.18 -6.07 -11.16
CA MET A 33 -1.55 -7.20 -10.49
C MET A 33 -0.38 -6.77 -9.59
N VAL A 34 0.49 -5.87 -10.07
CA VAL A 34 1.57 -5.30 -9.25
C VAL A 34 1.01 -4.54 -8.05
N GLY A 35 -0.03 -3.74 -8.26
CA GLY A 35 -0.72 -3.02 -7.18
C GLY A 35 -1.21 -3.97 -6.08
N LEU A 36 -1.78 -5.12 -6.45
CA LEU A 36 -2.23 -6.14 -5.51
C LEU A 36 -1.06 -6.80 -4.74
N LEU A 37 0.06 -7.08 -5.41
CA LEU A 37 1.27 -7.61 -4.76
C LEU A 37 1.81 -6.64 -3.69
N CYS A 38 1.79 -5.33 -3.98
CA CYS A 38 2.27 -4.31 -3.05
C CYS A 38 1.45 -4.20 -1.75
N VAL A 39 0.18 -4.64 -1.77
CA VAL A 39 -0.74 -4.51 -0.63
C VAL A 39 -1.04 -5.82 0.09
N GLN A 40 -0.29 -6.89 -0.21
CA GLN A 40 -0.46 -8.19 0.45
C GLN A 40 -0.43 -8.06 1.98
N GLU A 41 -1.31 -8.81 2.64
CA GLU A 41 -1.39 -8.88 4.10
C GLU A 41 -0.04 -9.25 4.73
N THR A 42 0.57 -10.32 4.22
CA THR A 42 1.90 -10.75 4.64
C THR A 42 2.96 -9.81 4.08
N VAL A 43 3.54 -8.96 4.94
CA VAL A 43 4.56 -7.96 4.58
C VAL A 43 5.74 -8.57 3.81
N LYS A 44 6.17 -9.78 4.17
CA LYS A 44 7.29 -10.48 3.52
C LYS A 44 7.03 -10.87 2.06
N LEU A 45 5.77 -10.92 1.62
CA LEU A 45 5.41 -11.22 0.23
C LEU A 45 5.41 -9.98 -0.66
N ARG A 46 5.39 -8.77 -0.07
CA ARG A 46 5.39 -7.53 -0.82
C ARG A 46 6.71 -7.38 -1.59
N PRO A 47 6.67 -7.03 -2.90
CA PRO A 47 7.88 -6.86 -3.69
C PRO A 47 8.71 -5.68 -3.18
N SER A 48 10.03 -5.80 -3.30
CA SER A 48 10.93 -4.66 -3.11
C SER A 48 10.67 -3.61 -4.20
N MET A 49 10.98 -2.34 -3.95
CA MET A 49 10.77 -1.28 -4.94
C MET A 49 11.48 -1.56 -6.28
N SER A 50 12.69 -2.12 -6.25
CA SER A 50 13.41 -2.48 -7.48
C SER A 50 12.70 -3.60 -8.25
N THR A 51 12.15 -4.59 -7.54
CA THR A 51 11.32 -5.65 -8.13
C THR A 51 10.05 -5.08 -8.73
N THR A 52 9.36 -4.19 -8.01
CA THR A 52 8.15 -3.51 -8.48
C THR A 52 8.40 -2.76 -9.78
N VAL A 53 9.48 -1.99 -9.86
CA VAL A 53 9.83 -1.26 -11.10
C VAL A 53 10.07 -2.23 -12.25
N LYS A 54 10.83 -3.32 -12.03
CA LYS A 54 11.04 -4.36 -13.06
C LYS A 54 9.74 -5.01 -13.54
N MET A 55 8.80 -5.26 -12.63
CA MET A 55 7.47 -5.76 -12.98
C MET A 55 6.65 -4.71 -13.76
N LEU A 56 6.81 -3.42 -13.41
CA LEU A 56 6.16 -2.30 -14.08
C LEU A 56 6.77 -1.98 -15.47
N THR A 57 8.02 -2.35 -15.72
CA THR A 57 8.69 -2.20 -17.03
C THR A 57 8.65 -3.47 -17.88
N ASN A 58 7.90 -4.49 -17.45
CA ASN A 58 7.79 -5.79 -18.13
C ASN A 58 9.12 -6.57 -18.24
N GLU A 59 10.08 -6.28 -17.35
CA GLU A 59 11.36 -6.99 -17.25
C GLU A 59 11.26 -8.25 -16.36
N ASN A 60 10.13 -8.46 -15.69
CA ASN A 60 9.88 -9.61 -14.82
C ASN A 60 8.46 -10.17 -15.03
N HIS A 61 8.34 -11.50 -15.16
CA HIS A 61 7.07 -12.17 -15.37
C HIS A 61 6.28 -12.30 -14.07
N ILE A 62 5.07 -11.74 -14.06
CA ILE A 62 4.19 -11.73 -12.88
C ILE A 62 3.34 -13.01 -12.79
N LYS A 63 3.20 -13.76 -13.89
CA LYS A 63 2.29 -14.91 -14.01
C LYS A 63 2.58 -16.03 -13.00
N ASP A 64 3.81 -16.12 -12.50
CA ASP A 64 4.23 -17.15 -11.54
C ASP A 64 4.17 -16.68 -10.07
N VAL A 65 3.79 -15.42 -9.82
CA VAL A 65 3.77 -14.83 -8.48
C VAL A 65 2.40 -15.02 -7.83
N GLN A 66 2.40 -15.58 -6.63
CA GLN A 66 1.18 -15.80 -5.85
C GLN A 66 0.68 -14.49 -5.23
N ILE A 67 -0.49 -14.01 -5.66
CA ILE A 67 -1.17 -12.85 -5.09
C ILE A 67 -2.12 -13.33 -3.98
N SER A 68 -1.83 -12.92 -2.74
CA SER A 68 -2.66 -13.19 -1.57
C SER A 68 -3.56 -12.00 -1.26
N GLN A 69 -4.52 -12.20 -0.35
CA GLN A 69 -5.45 -11.14 0.06
C GLN A 69 -4.71 -9.89 0.58
N PRO A 70 -5.21 -8.69 0.28
CA PRO A 70 -4.70 -7.46 0.86
C PRO A 70 -4.87 -7.42 2.38
N GLY A 71 -3.98 -6.72 3.08
CA GLY A 71 -4.10 -6.53 4.53
C GLY A 71 -5.36 -5.73 4.89
N LEU A 72 -6.11 -6.21 5.89
CA LEU A 72 -7.23 -5.46 6.47
C LEU A 72 -6.72 -4.50 7.55
N LEU A 73 -6.99 -3.20 7.39
CA LEU A 73 -6.66 -2.20 8.41
C LEU A 73 -7.79 -2.10 9.46
N SER A 74 -7.89 -3.10 10.33
CA SER A 74 -8.78 -3.07 11.51
C SER A 74 -8.55 -1.82 12.35
N ASP A 75 -7.28 -1.45 12.53
CA ASP A 75 -6.86 -0.34 13.39
C ASP A 75 -7.39 1.02 12.90
N LEU A 76 -7.64 1.17 11.60
CA LEU A 76 -8.20 2.40 11.03
C LEU A 76 -9.66 2.60 11.46
N MET A 77 -10.41 1.50 11.66
CA MET A 77 -11.77 1.55 12.18
C MET A 77 -11.75 1.93 13.67
N ASP A 78 -10.82 1.38 14.44
CA ASP A 78 -10.66 1.67 15.87
C ASP A 78 -10.24 3.13 16.14
N ILE A 79 -9.34 3.68 15.32
CA ILE A 79 -8.96 5.11 15.40
C ILE A 79 -10.18 6.00 15.14
N ARG A 80 -11.03 5.66 14.16
CA ARG A 80 -12.26 6.42 13.87
C ARG A 80 -13.29 6.29 14.99
N LEU A 81 -13.42 5.11 15.60
CA LEU A 81 -14.28 4.90 16.76
C LEU A 81 -13.80 5.72 17.97
N ARG A 82 -12.49 5.77 18.22
CA ARG A 82 -11.89 6.60 19.28
C ARG A 82 -12.06 8.09 19.03
N GLN A 83 -11.95 8.54 17.77
CA GLN A 83 -12.20 9.92 17.38
C GLN A 83 -13.68 10.30 17.58
N LYS A 84 -14.62 9.40 17.29
CA LYS A 84 -16.05 9.60 17.53
C LYS A 84 -16.39 9.68 19.03
N HIS A 85 -15.63 8.99 19.87
CA HIS A 85 -15.74 9.04 21.34
C HIS A 85 -15.13 10.31 21.97
N SER A 86 -14.39 11.13 21.21
CA SER A 86 -13.62 12.27 21.74
C SER A 86 -14.28 13.64 21.53
N SER A 87 -15.55 13.72 21.11
CA SER A 87 -16.27 15.01 20.99
C SER A 87 -16.81 15.57 22.32
N GLN A 88 -16.46 14.97 23.47
CA GLN A 88 -16.70 15.55 24.79
C GLN A 88 -15.50 15.30 25.72
N ARG A 89 -14.43 16.09 25.64
CA ARG A 89 -13.66 16.45 26.83
C ARG A 89 -12.82 17.71 26.65
N THR A 90 -13.03 18.57 27.63
CA THR A 90 -12.53 19.91 27.94
C THR A 90 -11.00 20.02 27.96
N GLN A 91 -10.52 21.23 27.66
CA GLN A 91 -9.13 21.74 27.65
C GLN A 91 -8.20 21.12 28.71
N THR A 92 -6.99 20.70 28.30
CA THR A 92 -5.80 20.71 29.17
C THR A 92 -4.54 21.07 28.38
N THR A 93 -3.81 22.04 28.95
CA THR A 93 -2.55 22.69 28.57
C THR A 93 -1.39 21.76 28.20
N PHE A 94 -0.62 22.11 27.15
CA PHE A 94 0.67 21.50 26.83
C PHE A 94 1.83 22.33 27.41
N SER A 95 2.63 21.70 28.26
CA SER A 95 3.93 22.19 28.72
C SER A 95 5.05 21.25 28.24
N ARG A 96 6.13 21.87 27.74
CA ARG A 96 7.49 21.39 27.32
C ARG A 96 7.97 20.11 28.05
N GLY A 97 8.79 19.20 27.51
CA GLY A 97 9.74 19.16 26.39
C GLY A 97 10.92 18.23 26.78
N SER A 98 11.61 17.58 25.83
CA SER A 98 13.07 17.27 25.80
C SER A 98 13.37 16.12 24.82
N THR A 99 14.14 16.39 23.75
CA THR A 99 14.76 15.37 22.90
C THR A 99 16.27 15.44 23.11
N THR A 100 16.87 14.38 23.62
CA THR A 100 18.32 14.23 23.77
C THR A 100 18.92 13.72 22.46
N THR A 101 19.88 14.47 21.92
CA THR A 101 20.75 14.13 20.79
C THR A 101 21.79 13.08 21.20
N SER A 102 22.04 12.08 20.36
CA SER A 102 23.22 11.20 20.48
C SER A 102 23.93 11.13 19.13
N THR A 103 25.13 11.69 19.09
CA THR A 103 26.10 11.66 17.99
C THR A 103 27.05 10.49 18.17
N HIS A 104 27.19 9.64 17.15
CA HIS A 104 28.29 8.67 17.04
C HIS A 104 29.31 9.19 16.02
N SER A 105 30.52 9.49 16.50
CA SER A 105 31.67 9.87 15.68
C SER A 105 32.47 8.63 15.29
N THR A 106 32.76 8.46 14.00
CA THR A 106 33.73 7.47 13.51
C THR A 106 34.87 8.23 12.82
N SER A 107 36.06 8.16 13.41
CA SER A 107 37.31 8.70 12.86
C SER A 107 37.88 7.76 11.79
N TYR A 108 38.21 8.30 10.62
CA TYR A 108 39.08 7.65 9.64
C TYR A 108 40.50 8.22 9.78
N PHE A 109 41.48 7.31 9.84
CA PHE A 109 42.83 7.56 9.34
C PHE A 109 42.83 7.38 7.83
#